data_AF-A0AAU6D0A6-F1
#
_entry.id   AF-A0AAU6D0A6-F1
#
_cell.length_a   1.000
_cell.length_b   1.000
_cell.length_c   1.000
_cell.angle_alpha   90.00
_cell.angle_beta   90.00
_cell.angle_gamma   90.00
#
_symmetry.space_group_name_H-M   'P 1'
#
loop_
_entity.id
_entity.type
_entity.pdbx_description
1 polymer ?
#
loop_
_entity_poly.entity_id
_entity_poly.type
_entity_poly.pdbx_seq_one_letter_code
_entity_poly.pdbx_strand_id
1 'polypeptide(L)'
;MTATGAIRGYRIVVPREWQKIPVQRGTDKALTALLDQAFAKHSRDQVAPYRRELEARLKRLIAQARQNAGVDLYLPFGRPEKNLPASFLVSFVEFGKPDAPQPGQVLAELLSAGEGGTPVELDGTAGIRTEKVYAADAERGVDHPSRRVEYLLPAPGRADGWLLSSFSTFGAGSPDDGTAKLLCALFDAIMGTFRWEPAQENV
;
A
#
# COMPACT_ATOMS: atom_id res chain seq x y z
N MET A 1 -9.60 4.41 -29.51
CA MET A 1 -9.68 3.09 -28.89
C MET A 1 -8.29 2.49 -28.89
N THR A 2 -7.49 2.80 -27.86
CA THR A 2 -6.15 2.23 -27.69
C THR A 2 -6.28 0.80 -27.17
N ALA A 3 -5.57 -0.13 -27.79
CA ALA A 3 -5.55 -1.53 -27.39
C ALA A 3 -5.11 -1.65 -25.92
N THR A 4 -5.93 -2.31 -25.11
CA THR A 4 -5.65 -2.59 -23.70
C THR A 4 -4.56 -3.66 -23.61
N GLY A 5 -3.31 -3.26 -23.77
CA GLY A 5 -2.16 -4.16 -23.64
C GLY A 5 -2.09 -4.75 -22.23
N ALA A 6 -1.66 -6.00 -22.13
CA ALA A 6 -1.42 -6.65 -20.85
C ALA A 6 -0.47 -5.78 -20.00
N ILE A 7 -0.80 -5.54 -18.73
CA ILE A 7 0.09 -4.82 -17.82
C ILE A 7 1.15 -5.74 -17.23
N ARG A 8 2.33 -5.19 -16.94
CA ARG A 8 3.40 -5.88 -16.20
C ARG A 8 3.58 -5.38 -14.77
N GLY A 9 2.96 -4.25 -14.43
CA GLY A 9 3.11 -3.61 -13.12
C GLY A 9 2.50 -2.21 -13.08
N TYR A 10 2.99 -1.39 -12.17
CA TYR A 10 2.53 -0.02 -11.96
C TYR A 10 3.70 0.89 -11.55
N ARG A 11 3.47 2.19 -11.63
CA ARG A 11 4.36 3.23 -11.13
C ARG A 11 3.57 4.25 -10.32
N ILE A 12 4.17 4.70 -9.23
CA ILE A 12 3.70 5.82 -8.40
C ILE A 12 4.90 6.68 -8.03
N VAL A 13 4.64 7.97 -7.80
CA VAL A 13 5.61 8.90 -7.24
C VAL A 13 5.29 9.07 -5.75
N VAL A 14 6.29 8.87 -4.91
CA VAL A 14 6.19 9.05 -3.46
C VAL A 14 7.13 10.16 -2.98
N PRO A 15 6.85 10.81 -1.84
CA PRO A 15 7.80 11.74 -1.25
C PRO A 15 9.13 11.05 -0.98
N ARG A 16 10.24 11.81 -1.05
CA ARG A 16 11.61 11.27 -0.99
C ARG A 16 11.90 10.46 0.27
N GLU A 17 11.21 10.78 1.35
CA GLU A 17 11.32 10.15 2.66
C GLU A 17 10.66 8.76 2.71
N TRP A 18 9.92 8.35 1.67
CA TRP A 18 9.28 7.06 1.59
C TRP A 18 10.19 6.04 0.93
N GLN A 19 10.36 4.90 1.60
CA GLN A 19 11.14 3.78 1.13
C GLN A 19 10.22 2.68 0.65
N LYS A 20 10.52 2.18 -0.56
CA LYS A 20 9.84 1.04 -1.18
C LYS A 20 10.55 -0.25 -0.76
N ILE A 21 9.80 -1.19 -0.20
CA ILE A 21 10.25 -2.52 0.17
C ILE A 21 9.49 -3.53 -0.70
N PRO A 22 10.16 -4.13 -1.71
CA PRO A 22 9.57 -5.21 -2.47
C PRO A 22 9.26 -6.42 -1.58
N VAL A 23 8.02 -6.91 -1.61
CA VAL A 23 7.54 -8.00 -0.73
C VAL A 23 7.87 -9.38 -1.30
N GLN A 24 7.90 -9.51 -2.63
CA GLN A 24 8.12 -10.79 -3.30
C GLN A 24 9.60 -11.12 -3.54
N ARG A 25 10.39 -10.17 -4.05
CA ARG A 25 11.81 -10.38 -4.41
C ARG A 25 12.65 -9.16 -4.03
N GLY A 26 13.82 -9.38 -3.43
CA GLY A 26 14.74 -8.30 -3.04
C GLY A 26 14.48 -7.70 -1.65
N THR A 27 13.56 -8.30 -0.88
CA THR A 27 13.18 -7.89 0.47
C THR A 27 14.37 -7.71 1.41
N ASP A 28 15.24 -8.72 1.54
CA ASP A 28 16.34 -8.69 2.50
C ASP A 28 17.35 -7.58 2.20
N LYS A 29 17.62 -7.32 0.91
CA LYS A 29 18.50 -6.24 0.48
C LYS A 29 17.88 -4.88 0.82
N ALA A 30 16.60 -4.68 0.54
CA ALA A 30 15.88 -3.44 0.87
C ALA A 30 15.83 -3.21 2.38
N LEU A 31 15.55 -4.26 3.15
CA LEU A 31 15.49 -4.20 4.61
C LEU A 31 16.86 -3.88 5.23
N THR A 32 17.93 -4.49 4.72
CA THR A 32 19.30 -4.20 5.20
C THR A 32 19.66 -2.74 4.96
N ALA A 33 19.44 -2.23 3.74
CA ALA A 33 19.70 -0.83 3.40
C ALA A 33 18.91 0.14 4.28
N LEU A 34 17.64 -0.20 4.56
CA LEU A 34 16.76 0.57 5.44
C LEU A 34 17.28 0.66 6.87
N LEU A 35 17.67 -0.48 7.45
CA LEU A 35 18.22 -0.55 8.80
C LEU A 35 19.56 0.18 8.89
N ASP A 36 20.42 0.02 7.88
CA ASP A 36 21.71 0.72 7.83
C ASP A 36 21.52 2.24 7.78
N GLN A 37 20.53 2.73 7.02
CA GLN A 37 20.18 4.14 6.99
C GLN A 37 19.61 4.63 8.32
N ALA A 38 18.69 3.87 8.93
CA ALA A 38 18.04 4.24 10.19
C ALA A 38 19.04 4.37 11.35
N PHE A 39 20.07 3.53 11.37
CA PHE A 39 21.07 3.47 12.45
C PHE A 39 22.42 4.11 12.11
N ALA A 40 22.53 4.78 10.95
CA ALA A 40 23.80 5.31 10.43
C ALA A 40 24.58 6.23 11.40
N LYS A 41 23.88 6.90 12.33
CA LYS A 41 24.46 7.87 13.28
C LYS A 41 24.86 7.26 14.64
N HIS A 42 24.66 5.96 14.84
CA HIS A 42 24.88 5.31 16.13
C HIS A 42 26.00 4.26 16.05
N SER A 43 26.69 4.02 17.17
CA SER A 43 27.69 2.95 17.21
C SER A 43 27.02 1.58 17.19
N ARG A 44 27.61 0.62 16.46
CA ARG A 44 27.01 -0.71 16.23
C ARG A 44 26.61 -1.42 17.52
N ASP A 45 27.44 -1.31 18.56
CA ASP A 45 27.23 -2.00 19.83
C ASP A 45 26.04 -1.41 20.63
N GLN A 46 25.81 -0.10 20.52
CA GLN A 46 24.69 0.57 21.21
C GLN A 46 23.33 0.23 20.59
N VAL A 47 23.29 0.00 19.27
CA VAL A 47 22.03 -0.20 18.54
C VAL A 47 21.76 -1.63 18.12
N ALA A 48 22.70 -2.55 18.32
CA ALA A 48 22.53 -3.96 17.99
C ALA A 48 21.20 -4.58 18.48
N PRO A 49 20.76 -4.40 19.74
CA PRO A 49 19.47 -4.96 20.18
C PRO A 49 18.27 -4.30 19.47
N TYR A 50 18.25 -2.97 19.37
CA TYR A 50 17.18 -2.21 18.71
C TYR A 50 17.07 -2.54 17.22
N ARG A 51 18.22 -2.71 16.54
CA ARG A 51 18.28 -3.10 15.13
C ARG A 51 17.67 -4.47 14.92
N ARG A 52 18.02 -5.46 15.75
CA ARG A 52 17.43 -6.82 15.67
C ARG A 52 15.93 -6.80 15.92
N GLU A 53 15.47 -6.02 16.89
CA GLU A 53 14.05 -5.91 17.20
C GLU A 53 13.25 -5.28 16.04
N LEU A 54 13.75 -4.16 15.49
CA LEU A 54 13.14 -3.50 14.35
C LEU A 54 13.14 -4.41 13.11
N GLU A 55 14.24 -5.11 12.86
CA GLU A 55 14.34 -6.09 11.78
C GLU A 55 13.29 -7.20 11.93
N ALA A 56 13.14 -7.76 13.13
CA ALA A 56 12.15 -8.80 13.41
C ALA A 56 10.71 -8.29 13.24
N ARG A 57 10.42 -7.05 13.65
CA ARG A 57 9.11 -6.41 13.43
C ARG A 57 8.82 -6.22 11.94
N LEU A 58 9.78 -5.67 11.18
CA LEU A 58 9.63 -5.45 9.74
C LEU A 58 9.47 -6.77 8.97
N LYS A 59 10.23 -7.81 9.32
CA LYS A 59 10.08 -9.15 8.73
C LYS A 59 8.68 -9.72 8.94
N ARG A 60 8.09 -9.55 10.13
CA ARG A 60 6.70 -9.98 10.39
C ARG A 60 5.69 -9.21 9.54
N LEU A 61 5.82 -7.89 9.45
CA LEU A 61 4.96 -7.06 8.60
C LEU A 61 5.04 -7.49 7.12
N ILE A 62 6.25 -7.76 6.62
CA ILE A 62 6.43 -8.19 5.23
C ILE A 62 5.88 -9.60 4.99
N ALA A 63 6.03 -10.52 5.96
CA ALA A 63 5.43 -11.84 5.88
C ALA A 63 3.89 -11.77 5.80
N GLN A 64 3.27 -10.90 6.60
CA GLN A 64 1.83 -10.64 6.53
C GLN A 64 1.42 -9.99 5.20
N ALA A 65 2.20 -9.01 4.70
CA ALA A 65 1.97 -8.42 3.39
C ALA A 65 2.02 -9.49 2.27
N ARG A 66 2.95 -10.45 2.35
CA ARG A 66 3.05 -11.55 1.38
C ARG A 66 1.83 -12.48 1.40
N GLN A 67 1.28 -12.77 2.58
CA GLN A 67 0.05 -13.55 2.72
C GLN A 67 -1.15 -12.86 2.05
N ASN A 68 -1.14 -11.53 1.98
CA ASN A 68 -2.19 -10.70 1.36
C ASN A 68 -1.87 -10.32 -0.10
N ALA A 69 -1.09 -11.16 -0.81
CA ALA A 69 -0.65 -10.94 -2.19
C ALA A 69 0.04 -9.57 -2.43
N GLY A 70 0.69 -9.04 -1.39
CA GLY A 70 1.45 -7.81 -1.43
C GLY A 70 2.61 -7.89 -2.41
N VAL A 71 2.77 -6.85 -3.21
CA VAL A 71 3.92 -6.67 -4.11
C VAL A 71 4.93 -5.68 -3.54
N ASP A 72 4.47 -4.57 -2.96
CA ASP A 72 5.32 -3.48 -2.50
C ASP A 72 4.77 -2.83 -1.22
N LEU A 73 5.61 -2.76 -0.18
CA LEU A 73 5.33 -2.05 1.07
C LEU A 73 6.08 -0.71 1.07
N TYR A 74 5.38 0.37 1.40
CA TYR A 74 5.97 1.71 1.47
C TYR A 74 5.92 2.23 2.91
N LEU A 75 7.07 2.69 3.40
CA LEU A 75 7.24 3.20 4.76
C LEU A 75 7.97 4.55 4.74
N PRO A 76 7.51 5.55 5.53
CA PRO A 76 8.17 6.84 5.65
C PRO A 76 9.41 6.73 6.55
N PHE A 77 10.52 6.25 6.00
CA PHE A 77 11.83 6.28 6.64
C PHE A 77 12.53 7.61 6.35
N GLY A 78 12.01 8.65 7.00
CA GLY A 78 12.52 10.02 6.93
C GLY A 78 13.48 10.37 8.07
N ARG A 79 13.55 11.66 8.41
CA ARG A 79 14.40 12.13 9.52
C ARG A 79 13.86 11.63 10.87
N PRO A 80 14.72 11.25 11.84
CA PRO A 80 14.30 10.72 13.16
C PRO A 80 13.33 11.64 13.92
N GLU A 81 13.45 12.96 13.73
CA GLU A 81 12.55 13.96 14.33
C GLU A 81 11.13 14.01 13.72
N LYS A 82 10.84 13.22 12.67
CA LYS A 82 9.57 13.23 11.93
C LYS A 82 9.12 11.82 11.52
N ASN A 83 9.05 10.90 12.49
CA ASN A 83 8.43 9.59 12.24
C ASN A 83 6.94 9.80 11.94
N LEU A 84 6.54 9.53 10.68
CA LEU A 84 5.14 9.57 10.30
C LEU A 84 4.49 8.23 10.63
N PRO A 85 3.39 8.21 11.40
CA PRO A 85 2.68 6.98 11.76
C PRO A 85 1.81 6.52 10.59
N ALA A 86 2.44 6.19 9.47
CA ALA A 86 1.79 5.86 8.22
C ALA A 86 2.54 4.77 7.46
N SER A 87 1.79 3.98 6.71
CA SER A 87 2.31 3.02 5.73
C SER A 87 1.27 2.76 4.65
N PHE A 88 1.71 2.27 3.49
CA PHE A 88 0.77 1.66 2.56
C PHE A 88 1.36 0.43 1.86
N LEU A 89 0.48 -0.51 1.53
CA LEU A 89 0.78 -1.74 0.82
C LEU A 89 0.09 -1.68 -0.55
N VAL A 90 0.81 -2.04 -1.60
CA VAL A 90 0.22 -2.36 -2.89
C VAL A 90 0.22 -3.87 -3.06
N SER A 91 -0.93 -4.44 -3.39
CA SER A 91 -1.17 -5.85 -3.68
C SER A 91 -1.74 -6.01 -5.08
N PHE A 92 -1.39 -7.12 -5.72
CA PHE A 92 -2.10 -7.61 -6.91
C PHE A 92 -2.83 -8.90 -6.52
N VAL A 93 -4.14 -8.92 -6.71
CA VAL A 93 -4.98 -10.08 -6.43
C VAL A 93 -5.61 -10.59 -7.72
N GLU A 94 -5.59 -11.90 -7.90
CA GLU A 94 -6.30 -12.59 -8.98
C GLU A 94 -7.35 -13.48 -8.34
N PHE A 95 -8.62 -13.31 -8.71
CA PHE A 95 -9.70 -14.10 -8.11
C PHE A 95 -9.88 -15.47 -8.78
N GLY A 96 -9.26 -15.71 -9.95
CA GLY A 96 -9.02 -17.04 -10.51
C GLY A 96 -10.27 -17.79 -10.96
N LYS A 97 -11.33 -17.09 -11.41
CA LYS A 97 -12.60 -17.73 -11.78
C LYS A 97 -12.95 -17.48 -13.26
N PRO A 98 -13.21 -18.55 -14.05
CA PRO A 98 -13.67 -18.42 -15.45
C PRO A 98 -14.95 -17.59 -15.59
N ASP A 99 -15.83 -17.67 -14.59
CA ASP A 99 -17.10 -16.95 -14.52
C ASP A 99 -17.05 -15.73 -13.58
N ALA A 100 -15.86 -15.13 -13.40
CA ALA A 100 -15.75 -13.90 -12.63
C ALA A 100 -16.63 -12.81 -13.26
N PRO A 101 -17.44 -12.08 -12.46
CA PRO A 101 -18.19 -10.95 -12.97
C PRO A 101 -17.26 -9.94 -13.63
N GLN A 102 -17.75 -9.24 -14.65
CA GLN A 102 -16.96 -8.20 -15.30
C GLN A 102 -16.58 -7.14 -14.27
N PRO A 103 -15.35 -6.59 -14.29
CA PRO A 103 -14.90 -5.68 -13.23
C PRO A 103 -15.82 -4.47 -13.01
N GLY A 104 -16.41 -3.92 -14.07
CA GLY A 104 -17.40 -2.84 -13.97
C GLY A 104 -18.66 -3.22 -13.18
N GLN A 105 -19.11 -4.49 -13.26
CA GLN A 105 -20.24 -4.98 -12.47
C GLN A 105 -19.87 -5.07 -10.98
N VAL A 106 -18.69 -5.62 -10.67
CA VAL A 106 -18.18 -5.69 -9.29
C VAL A 106 -18.09 -4.30 -8.67
N LEU A 107 -17.56 -3.32 -9.42
CA LEU A 107 -17.47 -1.93 -8.94
C LEU A 107 -18.87 -1.32 -8.71
N ALA A 108 -19.82 -1.53 -9.63
CA ALA A 108 -21.18 -1.02 -9.49
C ALA A 108 -21.90 -1.62 -8.28
N GLU A 109 -21.71 -2.92 -8.02
CA GLU A 109 -22.26 -3.60 -6.85
C GLU A 109 -21.66 -3.05 -5.55
N LEU A 110 -20.34 -2.91 -5.47
CA LEU A 110 -19.67 -2.35 -4.29
C LEU A 110 -20.12 -0.91 -3.98
N LEU A 111 -20.31 -0.08 -5.01
CA LEU A 111 -20.85 1.27 -4.86
C LEU A 111 -22.31 1.25 -4.39
N SER A 112 -23.12 0.34 -4.94
CA SER A 112 -24.55 0.21 -4.59
C SER A 112 -24.77 -0.34 -3.18
N ALA A 113 -23.86 -1.19 -2.68
CA ALA A 113 -23.89 -1.70 -1.32
C ALA A 113 -23.65 -0.62 -0.25
N GLY A 114 -23.25 0.59 -0.65
CA GLY A 114 -23.13 1.72 0.27
C GLY A 114 -21.96 1.59 1.25
N GLU A 115 -20.93 0.80 0.92
CA GLU A 115 -19.78 0.56 1.80
C GLU A 115 -18.84 1.78 1.98
N GLY A 116 -19.33 3.00 1.73
CA GLY A 116 -18.55 4.25 1.81
C GLY A 116 -17.52 4.40 0.68
N GLY A 117 -17.70 3.68 -0.42
CA GLY A 117 -16.87 3.80 -1.62
C GLY A 117 -17.21 5.04 -2.44
N THR A 118 -16.18 5.75 -2.88
CA THR A 118 -16.28 6.86 -3.83
C THR A 118 -15.68 6.41 -5.17
N PRO A 119 -16.37 6.64 -6.30
CA PRO A 119 -15.80 6.31 -7.61
C PRO A 119 -14.59 7.21 -7.88
N VAL A 120 -13.54 6.61 -8.45
CA VAL A 120 -12.31 7.30 -8.87
C VAL A 120 -11.89 6.83 -10.25
N GLU A 121 -11.10 7.65 -10.93
CA GLU A 121 -10.44 7.25 -12.17
C GLU A 121 -8.93 7.49 -12.02
N LEU A 122 -8.13 6.44 -12.19
CA LEU A 122 -6.67 6.51 -12.14
C LEU A 122 -6.09 5.92 -13.43
N ASP A 123 -5.31 6.71 -14.16
CA ASP A 123 -4.72 6.31 -15.45
C ASP A 123 -5.76 5.76 -16.45
N GLY A 124 -6.90 6.44 -16.57
CA GLY A 124 -8.02 6.02 -17.44
C GLY A 124 -8.76 4.76 -16.96
N THR A 125 -8.45 4.26 -15.77
CA THR A 125 -9.08 3.07 -15.17
C THR A 125 -10.05 3.50 -14.08
N ALA A 126 -11.33 3.17 -14.25
CA ALA A 126 -12.33 3.36 -13.20
C ALA A 126 -12.10 2.41 -12.03
N GLY A 127 -12.26 2.91 -10.81
CA GLY A 127 -12.14 2.14 -9.59
C GLY A 127 -12.87 2.76 -8.42
N ILE A 128 -12.58 2.27 -7.21
CA ILE A 128 -13.21 2.74 -5.97
C ILE A 128 -12.13 3.16 -4.98
N ARG A 129 -12.37 4.30 -4.33
CA ARG A 129 -11.67 4.74 -3.12
C ARG A 129 -12.59 4.57 -1.91
N THR A 130 -12.19 3.79 -0.92
CA THR A 130 -12.87 3.72 0.38
C THR A 130 -12.04 4.40 1.46
N GLU A 131 -12.70 4.92 2.48
CA GLU A 131 -12.05 5.47 3.66
C GLU A 131 -12.83 5.09 4.91
N LYS A 132 -12.17 4.43 5.86
CA LYS A 132 -12.82 3.89 7.07
C LYS A 132 -11.90 4.04 8.28
N VAL A 133 -12.52 4.24 9.44
CA VAL A 133 -11.84 4.16 10.75
C VAL A 133 -12.09 2.78 11.32
N TYR A 134 -11.01 2.13 11.75
CA TYR A 134 -11.03 0.82 12.40
C TYR A 134 -10.65 0.99 13.86
N ALA A 135 -11.41 0.35 14.74
CA ALA A 135 -11.06 0.24 16.14
C ALA A 135 -9.78 -0.59 16.32
N ALA A 136 -9.15 -0.44 17.50
CA ALA A 136 -8.14 -1.41 17.93
C ALA A 136 -8.78 -2.79 18.09
N ASP A 137 -8.03 -3.83 17.77
CA ASP A 137 -8.41 -5.23 17.87
C ASP A 137 -7.17 -6.03 18.29
N ALA A 138 -6.95 -6.10 19.61
CA ALA A 138 -5.79 -6.76 20.19
C ALA A 138 -5.76 -8.28 19.89
N GLU A 139 -6.92 -8.92 19.71
CA GLU A 139 -7.00 -10.34 19.35
C GLU A 139 -6.44 -10.58 17.94
N ARG A 140 -6.53 -9.59 17.06
CA ARG A 140 -5.93 -9.61 15.71
C ARG A 140 -4.59 -8.88 15.64
N GLY A 141 -4.00 -8.49 16.77
CA GLY A 141 -2.72 -7.79 16.84
C GLY A 141 -2.77 -6.35 16.32
N VAL A 142 -3.94 -5.70 16.37
CA VAL A 142 -4.13 -4.29 16.04
C VAL A 142 -4.21 -3.50 17.35
N ASP A 143 -3.06 -3.06 17.84
CA ASP A 143 -2.96 -2.42 19.17
C ASP A 143 -3.60 -1.02 19.24
N HIS A 144 -3.76 -0.35 18.10
CA HIS A 144 -4.22 1.03 18.03
C HIS A 144 -5.30 1.23 16.97
N PRO A 145 -6.29 2.10 17.22
CA PRO A 145 -7.30 2.44 16.23
C PRO A 145 -6.65 3.19 15.06
N SER A 146 -7.06 2.88 13.83
CA SER A 146 -6.43 3.38 12.61
C SER A 146 -7.45 3.93 11.62
N ARG A 147 -7.04 4.94 10.85
CA ARG A 147 -7.75 5.38 9.65
C ARG A 147 -7.10 4.72 8.44
N ARG A 148 -7.90 4.15 7.56
CA ARG A 148 -7.45 3.49 6.35
C ARG A 148 -8.11 4.06 5.12
N VAL A 149 -7.33 4.18 4.06
CA VAL A 149 -7.79 4.56 2.72
C VAL A 149 -7.39 3.44 1.77
N GLU A 150 -8.33 2.96 0.97
CA GLU A 150 -8.05 1.89 0.03
C GLU A 150 -8.46 2.30 -1.38
N TYR A 151 -7.61 1.97 -2.35
CA TYR A 151 -7.91 2.08 -3.77
C TYR A 151 -7.99 0.68 -4.36
N LEU A 152 -9.12 0.37 -5.00
CA LEU A 152 -9.34 -0.86 -5.75
C LEU A 152 -9.47 -0.52 -7.24
N LEU A 153 -8.54 -1.04 -8.04
CA LEU A 153 -8.49 -0.83 -9.49
C LEU A 153 -8.50 -2.19 -10.20
N PRO A 154 -9.34 -2.39 -11.22
CA PRO A 154 -9.21 -3.55 -12.10
C PRO A 154 -7.94 -3.45 -12.93
N ALA A 155 -7.20 -4.55 -13.05
CA ALA A 155 -5.99 -4.61 -13.87
C ALA A 155 -6.37 -4.66 -15.36
N PRO A 156 -5.94 -3.68 -16.19
CA PRO A 156 -6.25 -3.68 -17.60
C PRO A 156 -5.78 -4.97 -18.29
N GLY A 157 -6.66 -5.55 -19.11
CA GLY A 157 -6.37 -6.78 -19.86
C GLY A 157 -6.40 -8.07 -19.03
N ARG A 158 -6.79 -8.03 -17.75
CA ARG A 158 -7.00 -9.22 -16.90
C ARG A 158 -8.42 -9.21 -16.36
N ALA A 159 -9.24 -10.20 -16.74
CA ALA A 159 -10.65 -10.24 -16.38
C ALA A 159 -10.90 -10.36 -14.87
N ASP A 160 -9.97 -10.98 -14.14
CA ASP A 160 -10.07 -11.28 -12.71
C ASP A 160 -8.92 -10.68 -11.88
N GLY A 161 -8.07 -9.85 -12.50
CA GLY A 161 -6.93 -9.21 -11.87
C GLY A 161 -7.29 -7.85 -11.30
N TRP A 162 -6.83 -7.58 -10.09
CA TRP A 162 -7.08 -6.32 -9.38
C TRP A 162 -5.82 -5.83 -8.69
N LEU A 163 -5.68 -4.52 -8.60
CA LEU A 163 -4.73 -3.86 -7.72
C LEU A 163 -5.49 -3.29 -6.53
N LEU A 164 -5.00 -3.63 -5.34
CA LEU A 164 -5.44 -3.04 -4.08
C LEU A 164 -4.28 -2.24 -3.49
N SER A 165 -4.46 -0.94 -3.29
CA SER A 165 -3.54 -0.13 -2.50
C SER A 165 -4.21 0.24 -1.18
N SER A 166 -3.67 -0.25 -0.06
CA SER A 166 -4.23 -0.05 1.29
C SER A 166 -3.26 0.77 2.14
N PHE A 167 -3.69 1.97 2.52
CA PHE A 167 -2.98 2.89 3.39
C PHE A 167 -3.54 2.83 4.81
N SER A 168 -2.68 3.01 5.81
CA SER A 168 -3.10 3.08 7.21
C SER A 168 -2.32 4.15 7.98
N THR A 169 -3.00 4.84 8.90
CA THR A 169 -2.37 5.75 9.86
C THR A 169 -3.08 5.73 11.21
N PHE A 170 -2.32 5.99 12.28
CA PHE A 170 -2.83 6.20 13.64
C PHE A 170 -2.99 7.69 14.00
N GLY A 171 -2.69 8.61 13.07
CA GLY A 171 -2.66 10.04 13.34
C GLY A 171 -1.63 10.43 14.40
N ALA A 172 -1.81 11.59 15.04
CA ALA A 172 -1.04 12.02 16.21
C ALA A 172 -1.61 11.44 17.53
N GLY A 173 -2.11 10.20 17.49
CA GLY A 173 -2.74 9.49 18.61
C GLY A 173 -4.24 9.28 18.46
N SER A 174 -4.87 9.86 17.43
CA SER A 174 -6.26 9.58 17.08
C SER A 174 -6.43 9.40 15.56
N PRO A 175 -7.18 8.38 15.11
CA PRO A 175 -7.46 8.21 13.68
C PRO A 175 -8.36 9.31 13.09
N ASP A 176 -8.95 10.18 13.92
CA ASP A 176 -9.85 11.27 13.48
C ASP A 176 -9.23 12.67 13.53
N ASP A 177 -7.99 12.76 14.01
CA ASP A 177 -7.30 14.05 14.14
C ASP A 177 -6.87 14.64 12.78
N GLY A 178 -6.41 15.90 12.83
CA GLY A 178 -5.96 16.62 11.64
C GLY A 178 -4.74 15.97 10.96
N THR A 179 -3.89 15.29 11.72
CA THR A 179 -2.71 14.60 11.20
C THR A 179 -3.12 13.38 10.39
N ALA A 180 -4.05 12.55 10.91
CA ALA A 180 -4.58 11.40 10.20
C ALA A 180 -5.21 11.83 8.86
N LYS A 181 -6.06 12.87 8.88
CA LYS A 181 -6.71 13.41 7.68
C LYS A 181 -5.70 13.96 6.67
N LEU A 182 -4.68 14.68 7.14
CA LEU A 182 -3.61 15.20 6.27
C LEU A 182 -2.79 14.07 5.63
N LEU A 183 -2.48 13.02 6.38
CA LEU A 183 -1.76 11.86 5.86
C LEU A 183 -2.60 11.07 4.84
N CYS A 184 -3.92 10.96 5.03
CA CYS A 184 -4.84 10.44 4.02
C CYS A 184 -4.83 11.29 2.75
N ALA A 185 -4.91 12.62 2.87
CA ALA A 185 -4.82 13.51 1.72
C ALA A 185 -3.47 13.42 0.98
N LEU A 186 -2.36 13.23 1.71
CA LEU A 186 -1.06 12.95 1.11
C LEU A 186 -1.07 11.63 0.33
N PHE A 187 -1.70 10.59 0.88
CA PHE A 187 -1.84 9.32 0.18
C PHE A 187 -2.69 9.45 -1.09
N ASP A 188 -3.77 10.23 -1.05
CA ASP A 188 -4.57 10.52 -2.24
C ASP A 188 -3.73 11.24 -3.32
N ALA A 189 -2.88 12.18 -2.92
CA ALA A 189 -1.96 12.86 -3.82
C ALA A 189 -0.93 11.89 -4.44
N ILE A 190 -0.40 10.94 -3.66
CA ILE A 190 0.47 9.87 -4.16
C ILE A 190 -0.29 9.03 -5.19
N MET A 191 -1.49 8.58 -4.86
CA MET A 191 -2.31 7.76 -5.76
C MET A 191 -2.73 8.51 -7.03
N GLY A 192 -2.89 9.83 -7.00
CA GLY A 192 -3.09 10.66 -8.19
C GLY A 192 -1.95 10.57 -9.22
N THR A 193 -0.76 10.13 -8.81
CA THR A 193 0.39 9.92 -9.70
C THR A 193 0.46 8.50 -10.28
N PHE A 194 -0.47 7.62 -9.89
CA PHE A 194 -0.50 6.23 -10.33
C PHE A 194 -0.58 6.10 -11.85
N ARG A 195 0.27 5.24 -12.41
CA ARG A 195 0.24 4.84 -13.82
C ARG A 195 0.43 3.34 -13.93
N TRP A 196 -0.29 2.70 -14.84
CA TRP A 196 -0.03 1.33 -15.23
C TRP A 196 1.27 1.25 -16.03
N GLU A 197 2.01 0.16 -15.85
CA GLU A 197 3.14 -0.16 -16.73
C GLU A 197 2.70 -1.22 -17.75
N PRO A 198 2.67 -0.90 -19.04
CA PRO A 198 2.34 -1.87 -20.07
C PRO A 198 3.45 -2.92 -20.18
N ALA A 199 3.09 -4.16 -20.51
CA ALA A 199 4.02 -5.14 -21.02
C ALA A 199 4.52 -4.62 -22.38
N GLN A 200 5.83 -4.47 -22.53
CA GLN A 200 6.42 -4.04 -23.81
C GLN A 200 6.07 -5.08 -24.89
N GLU A 201 5.38 -4.67 -25.96
CA GLU A 201 5.35 -5.47 -27.19
C GLU A 201 6.77 -5.47 -27.74
N ASN A 202 7.41 -6.64 -27.79
CA ASN A 202 8.65 -6.81 -28.53
C ASN A 202 8.31 -6.57 -30.01
N VAL A 203 8.79 -5.45 -30.57
CA VAL A 203 8.80 -5.18 -32.01
C VAL A 203 9.93 -5.95 -32.67
#